data_AF-A0ABD5VLX0-F1
#
_entry.id   AF-A0ABD5VLX0-F1
#
_cell.length_a   1.000
_cell.length_b   1.000
_cell.length_c   1.000
_cell.angle_alpha   90.00
_cell.angle_beta   90.00
_cell.angle_gamma   90.00
#
_symmetry.space_group_name_H-M   'P 1'
#
loop_
_entity.id
_entity.type
_entity.pdbx_description
1 polymer ?
#
loop_
_entity_poly.entity_id
_entity_poly.type
_entity_poly.pdbx_seq_one_letter_code
_entity_poly.pdbx_strand_id
1 'polypeptide(L)'
;MAESGSRAVRVESRWWYWLAATPIAFAFWLVTTAWVLFSVSVSPASIGGPVAVFDIALTALGVPLVVLALLVPVAIYRDAGAIASANADWTPPVGTYLGAAVLGLSLAVIAALLAAPGSEPLVFLVVAYLAEVPVTVHYLLARHRRLGVP
;
A
#
# COMPACT_ATOMS: atom_id res chain seq x y z
N MET A 1 27.21 -2.96 -41.02
CA MET A 1 26.51 -3.80 -40.03
C MET A 1 26.16 -2.90 -38.86
N ALA A 2 24.90 -2.48 -38.77
CA ALA A 2 24.43 -1.71 -37.62
C ALA A 2 24.23 -2.69 -36.47
N GLU A 3 24.97 -2.49 -35.36
CA GLU A 3 24.64 -3.10 -34.09
C GLU A 3 23.28 -2.57 -33.67
N SER A 4 22.21 -3.28 -34.03
CA SER A 4 20.93 -3.17 -33.33
C SER A 4 21.13 -3.81 -31.96
N GLY A 5 21.91 -3.15 -31.10
CA GLY A 5 21.97 -3.48 -29.69
C GLY A 5 20.53 -3.50 -29.20
N SER A 6 20.06 -4.65 -28.75
CA SER A 6 18.73 -4.81 -28.19
C SER A 6 18.58 -3.78 -27.08
N ARG A 7 17.92 -2.65 -27.37
CA ARG A 7 17.49 -1.74 -26.32
C ARG A 7 16.51 -2.55 -25.52
N ALA A 8 16.98 -3.10 -24.39
CA ALA A 8 16.13 -3.67 -23.38
C ALA A 8 14.95 -2.70 -23.20
N VAL A 9 13.74 -3.20 -23.43
CA VAL A 9 12.52 -2.39 -23.39
C VAL A 9 12.47 -1.74 -22.01
N ARG A 10 12.75 -0.43 -21.97
CA ARG A 10 12.69 0.34 -20.73
C ARG A 10 11.27 0.83 -20.55
N VAL A 11 10.58 0.27 -19.56
CA VAL A 11 9.27 0.76 -19.14
C VAL A 11 9.49 2.02 -18.29
N GLU A 12 9.28 3.18 -18.88
CA GLU A 12 9.35 4.47 -18.18
C GLU A 12 8.05 4.75 -17.43
N SER A 13 7.79 3.99 -16.37
CA SER A 13 6.73 4.29 -15.41
C SER A 13 7.33 4.75 -14.09
N ARG A 14 6.77 5.80 -13.52
CA ARG A 14 7.07 6.26 -12.15
C ARG A 14 5.98 5.85 -11.16
N TRP A 15 4.90 5.20 -11.62
CA TRP A 15 3.76 4.85 -10.78
C TRP A 15 4.07 3.70 -9.81
N TRP A 16 5.06 2.85 -10.14
CA TRP A 16 5.55 1.83 -9.22
C TRP A 16 6.09 2.40 -7.90
N TYR A 17 6.58 3.65 -7.87
CA TYR A 17 7.00 4.30 -6.62
C TYR A 17 5.85 4.44 -5.63
N TRP A 18 4.65 4.74 -6.10
CA TRP A 18 3.47 4.80 -5.25
C TRP A 18 3.09 3.43 -4.71
N LEU A 19 3.24 2.38 -5.52
CA LEU A 19 3.02 1.00 -5.09
C LEU A 19 4.04 0.54 -4.05
N ALA A 20 5.31 0.94 -4.20
CA ALA A 20 6.37 0.63 -3.26
C ALA A 20 6.24 1.45 -1.96
N ALA A 21 5.70 2.67 -2.04
CA ALA A 21 5.45 3.51 -0.87
C ALA A 21 4.43 2.87 0.08
N THR A 22 3.39 2.18 -0.43
CA THR A 22 2.34 1.55 0.39
C THR A 22 2.88 0.57 1.45
N PRO A 23 3.62 -0.51 1.11
CA PRO A 23 4.16 -1.43 2.11
C PRO A 23 5.22 -0.78 3.02
N ILE A 24 6.02 0.17 2.50
CA ILE A 24 7.04 0.87 3.28
C ILE A 24 6.38 1.77 4.34
N ALA A 25 5.39 2.58 3.94
CA ALA A 25 4.65 3.46 4.84
C ALA A 25 3.90 2.66 5.90
N PHE A 26 3.28 1.54 5.53
CA PHE A 26 2.60 0.67 6.48
C PHE A 26 3.57 0.02 7.47
N ALA A 27 4.71 -0.49 7.00
CA ALA A 27 5.75 -1.04 7.87
C ALA A 27 6.30 0.02 8.83
N PHE A 28 6.54 1.24 8.34
CA PHE A 28 6.96 2.35 9.17
C PHE A 28 5.92 2.70 10.24
N TRP A 29 4.63 2.74 9.88
CA TRP A 29 3.53 2.94 10.81
C TRP A 29 3.48 1.84 11.88
N LEU A 30 3.67 0.56 11.52
CA LEU A 30 3.72 -0.54 12.48
C LEU A 30 4.88 -0.40 13.45
N VAL A 31 6.08 -0.08 12.96
CA VAL A 31 7.28 0.07 13.79
C VAL A 31 7.12 1.23 14.78
N THR A 32 6.63 2.38 14.30
CA THR A 32 6.40 3.55 15.15
C THR A 32 5.32 3.28 16.19
N THR A 33 4.22 2.63 15.81
CA THR A 33 3.15 2.23 16.75
C THR A 33 3.68 1.25 17.80
N ALA A 34 4.43 0.22 17.41
CA ALA A 34 5.03 -0.74 18.32
C ALA A 34 6.02 -0.09 19.29
N TRP A 35 6.82 0.87 18.81
CA TRP A 35 7.75 1.63 19.64
C TRP A 35 7.03 2.47 20.72
N VAL A 36 5.95 3.16 20.35
CA VAL A 36 5.18 3.96 21.32
C VAL A 36 4.46 3.05 22.32
N LEU A 37 3.88 1.93 21.87
CA LEU A 37 3.28 0.92 22.77
C LEU A 37 4.30 0.37 23.77
N PHE A 38 5.51 0.06 23.31
CA PHE A 38 6.62 -0.35 24.18
C PHE A 38 7.00 0.76 25.17
N SER A 39 7.08 2.01 24.72
CA SER A 39 7.41 3.15 25.58
C SER A 39 6.36 3.36 26.70
N VAL A 40 5.08 3.19 26.38
CA VAL A 40 3.98 3.27 27.37
C VAL A 40 3.99 2.08 28.33
N SER A 41 4.36 0.88 27.88
CA SER A 41 4.39 -0.30 28.76
C SER A 41 5.49 -0.21 29.83
N VAL A 42 6.61 0.45 29.52
CA VAL A 42 7.72 0.66 30.46
C VAL A 42 7.59 1.94 31.32
N SER A 43 6.79 2.92 30.87
CA SER A 43 6.51 4.16 31.62
C SER A 43 5.03 4.55 31.53
N PRO A 44 4.15 3.88 32.33
CA PRO A 44 2.69 4.03 32.20
C PRO A 44 2.14 5.41 32.57
N ALA A 45 2.94 6.27 33.20
CA ALA A 45 2.52 7.57 33.71
C ALA A 45 2.39 8.68 32.65
N SER A 46 2.70 8.39 31.37
CA SER A 46 3.00 9.45 30.37
C SER A 46 1.94 9.65 29.28
N ILE A 47 1.10 8.66 28.96
CA ILE A 47 0.12 8.71 27.86
C ILE A 47 -1.09 7.89 28.28
N GLY A 48 -2.32 8.32 27.94
CA GLY A 48 -3.62 7.78 28.38
C GLY A 48 -3.96 6.33 28.00
N GLY A 49 -3.01 5.40 28.14
CA GLY A 49 -3.13 3.97 27.84
C GLY A 49 -2.79 3.60 26.38
N PRO A 50 -2.73 2.29 26.08
CA PRO A 50 -2.42 1.77 24.74
C PRO A 50 -3.37 2.24 23.63
N VAL A 51 -4.64 2.50 23.96
CA VAL A 51 -5.65 2.98 23.01
C VAL A 51 -5.29 4.38 22.52
N ALA A 52 -4.98 5.31 23.43
CA ALA A 52 -4.58 6.67 23.07
C ALA A 52 -3.33 6.72 22.18
N VAL A 53 -2.38 5.79 22.38
CA VAL A 53 -1.19 5.65 21.51
C VAL A 53 -1.59 5.31 20.09
N PHE A 54 -2.49 4.34 19.94
CA PHE A 54 -2.96 3.87 18.66
C PHE A 54 -3.71 4.99 17.91
N ASP A 55 -4.54 5.75 18.63
CA ASP A 55 -5.29 6.88 18.07
C ASP A 55 -4.37 8.02 17.62
N ILE A 56 -3.33 8.34 18.39
CA ILE A 56 -2.33 9.35 18.00
C ILE A 56 -1.58 8.91 16.74
N ALA A 57 -1.13 7.64 16.69
CA ALA A 57 -0.42 7.10 15.53
C ALA A 57 -1.30 7.09 14.28
N LEU A 58 -2.56 6.67 14.42
CA LEU A 58 -3.54 6.70 13.34
C LEU A 58 -3.92 8.12 12.93
N THR A 59 -4.03 9.08 13.85
CA THR A 59 -4.34 10.47 13.49
C THR A 59 -3.17 11.12 12.75
N ALA A 60 -1.94 10.87 13.22
CA ALA A 60 -0.73 11.46 12.64
C ALA A 60 -0.40 10.90 11.24
N LEU A 61 -0.56 9.58 11.05
CA LEU A 61 -0.17 8.89 9.81
C LEU A 61 -1.35 8.40 8.97
N GLY A 62 -2.58 8.48 9.49
CA GLY A 62 -3.77 7.97 8.81
C GLY A 62 -4.08 8.70 7.52
N VAL A 63 -3.90 10.03 7.46
CA VAL A 63 -4.11 10.79 6.22
C VAL A 63 -3.15 10.31 5.10
N PRO A 64 -1.83 10.26 5.31
CA PRO A 64 -0.91 9.64 4.34
C PRO A 64 -1.32 8.21 3.92
N LEU A 65 -1.73 7.39 4.88
CA LEU A 65 -2.13 6.01 4.61
C LEU A 65 -3.43 5.93 3.79
N VAL A 66 -4.43 6.77 4.06
CA VAL A 66 -5.65 6.87 3.25
C VAL A 66 -5.32 7.30 1.82
N VAL A 67 -4.46 8.30 1.67
CA VAL A 67 -4.03 8.77 0.34
C VAL A 67 -3.36 7.65 -0.44
N LEU A 68 -2.43 6.92 0.20
CA LEU A 68 -1.75 5.79 -0.44
C LEU A 68 -2.72 4.67 -0.84
N ALA A 69 -3.67 4.32 0.03
CA ALA A 69 -4.67 3.29 -0.26
C ALA A 69 -5.53 3.68 -1.48
N LEU A 70 -6.01 4.92 -1.54
CA LEU A 70 -6.76 5.42 -2.69
C LEU A 70 -5.91 5.50 -3.97
N LEU A 71 -4.59 5.71 -3.84
CA LEU A 71 -3.68 5.78 -4.98
C LEU A 71 -3.29 4.40 -5.52
N VAL A 72 -3.32 3.32 -4.73
CA VAL A 72 -2.96 1.96 -5.19
C VAL A 72 -3.68 1.56 -6.48
N PRO A 73 -5.02 1.62 -6.60
CA PRO A 73 -5.69 1.23 -7.84
C PRO A 73 -5.30 2.12 -9.02
N VAL A 74 -5.14 3.43 -8.80
CA VAL A 74 -4.70 4.37 -9.85
C VAL A 74 -3.29 4.03 -10.32
N ALA A 75 -2.39 3.75 -9.39
CA ALA A 75 -1.00 3.42 -9.67
C ALA A 75 -0.87 2.09 -10.41
N ILE A 76 -1.64 1.05 -10.04
CA ILE A 76 -1.70 -0.23 -10.77
C ILE A 76 -2.17 -0.01 -12.21
N TYR A 77 -3.26 0.74 -12.40
CA TYR A 77 -3.81 1.02 -13.72
C TYR A 77 -2.81 1.76 -14.61
N ARG A 78 -2.17 2.80 -14.08
CA ARG A 78 -1.20 3.61 -14.81
C ARG A 78 0.09 2.86 -15.12
N ASP A 79 0.62 2.10 -14.17
CA ASP A 79 1.84 1.28 -14.38
C ASP A 79 1.58 0.19 -15.41
N ALA A 80 0.45 -0.51 -15.32
CA ALA A 80 0.05 -1.52 -16.30
C ALA A 80 -0.11 -0.95 -17.71
N GLY A 81 -0.72 0.24 -17.85
CA GLY A 81 -0.83 0.92 -19.13
C GLY A 81 0.53 1.28 -19.74
N ALA A 82 1.47 1.74 -18.90
CA ALA A 82 2.84 2.02 -19.32
C ALA A 82 3.57 0.74 -19.78
N ILE A 83 3.43 -0.36 -19.03
CA ILE A 83 4.00 -1.67 -19.39
C ILE A 83 3.44 -2.14 -20.74
N ALA A 84 2.12 -2.06 -20.94
CA ALA A 84 1.47 -2.44 -22.19
C ALA A 84 1.96 -1.59 -23.37
N SER A 85 2.11 -0.27 -23.19
CA SER A 85 2.59 0.64 -24.23
C SER A 85 4.05 0.40 -24.64
N ALA A 86 4.85 -0.18 -23.75
CA ALA A 86 6.25 -0.48 -24.00
C ALA A 86 6.45 -1.76 -24.82
N ASN A 87 5.39 -2.53 -25.13
CA ASN A 87 5.47 -3.87 -25.71
C ASN A 87 6.40 -4.80 -24.91
N ALA A 88 6.33 -4.73 -23.58
CA ALA A 88 7.08 -5.61 -22.71
C ALA A 88 6.53 -7.04 -22.77
N ASP A 89 7.37 -8.03 -22.46
CA ASP A 89 7.02 -9.46 -22.49
C ASP A 89 5.98 -9.88 -21.43
N TRP A 90 5.60 -8.97 -20.53
CA TRP A 90 4.66 -9.22 -19.46
C TRP A 90 3.55 -8.17 -19.49
N THR A 91 2.30 -8.65 -19.58
CA THR A 91 1.11 -7.81 -19.41
C THR A 91 0.44 -8.19 -18.08
N PRO A 92 0.41 -7.31 -17.08
CA PRO A 92 -0.26 -7.61 -15.81
C PRO A 92 -1.77 -7.82 -16.03
N PRO A 93 -2.40 -8.83 -15.39
CA PRO A 93 -3.85 -8.96 -15.36
C PRO A 93 -4.49 -7.86 -14.51
N VAL A 94 -4.66 -6.68 -15.11
CA VAL A 94 -5.08 -5.44 -14.42
C VAL A 94 -6.37 -5.62 -13.64
N GLY A 95 -7.36 -6.34 -14.19
CA GLY A 95 -8.63 -6.61 -13.51
C GLY A 95 -8.48 -7.35 -12.18
N THR A 96 -7.56 -8.32 -12.11
CA THR A 96 -7.30 -9.06 -10.87
C THR A 96 -6.64 -8.18 -9.81
N TYR A 97 -5.63 -7.40 -10.19
CA TYR A 97 -4.92 -6.52 -9.26
C TYR A 97 -5.78 -5.35 -8.79
N LEU A 98 -6.55 -4.72 -9.69
CA LEU A 98 -7.50 -3.67 -9.34
C LEU A 98 -8.63 -4.21 -8.46
N GLY A 99 -9.19 -5.37 -8.81
CA GLY A 99 -10.24 -6.01 -8.02
C GLY A 99 -9.78 -6.28 -6.59
N ALA A 100 -8.55 -6.79 -6.43
CA ALA A 100 -7.98 -7.03 -5.11
C ALA A 100 -7.70 -5.75 -4.31
N ALA A 101 -7.17 -4.70 -4.95
CA ALA A 101 -6.95 -3.40 -4.29
C ALA A 101 -8.28 -2.74 -3.86
N VAL A 102 -9.27 -2.70 -4.75
CA VAL A 102 -10.60 -2.15 -4.47
C VAL A 102 -11.33 -2.97 -3.41
N LEU A 103 -11.14 -4.30 -3.36
CA LEU A 103 -11.72 -5.15 -2.32
C LEU A 103 -11.23 -4.72 -0.93
N GLY A 104 -9.94 -4.42 -0.76
CA GLY A 104 -9.40 -3.93 0.52
C GLY A 104 -10.08 -2.64 0.98
N LEU A 105 -10.19 -1.65 0.10
CA LEU A 105 -10.92 -0.40 0.36
C LEU A 105 -12.39 -0.65 0.67
N SER A 106 -13.05 -1.53 -0.09
CA SER A 106 -14.47 -1.85 0.10
C SER A 106 -14.71 -2.51 1.46
N LEU A 107 -13.83 -3.42 1.87
CA LEU A 107 -13.90 -4.06 3.19
C LEU A 107 -13.73 -3.05 4.32
N ALA A 108 -12.83 -2.07 4.18
CA ALA A 108 -12.68 -1.01 5.16
C ALA A 108 -13.94 -0.12 5.26
N VAL A 109 -14.54 0.25 4.12
CA VAL A 109 -15.81 1.00 4.10
C VAL A 109 -16.94 0.20 4.73
N ILE A 110 -17.09 -1.08 4.38
CA ILE A 110 -18.11 -1.96 4.97
C ILE A 110 -17.89 -2.10 6.46
N ALA A 111 -16.65 -2.32 6.92
CA ALA A 111 -16.34 -2.42 8.33
C ALA A 111 -16.66 -1.10 9.09
N ALA A 112 -16.40 0.05 8.48
CA ALA A 112 -16.77 1.36 9.02
C ALA A 112 -18.30 1.56 9.11
N LEU A 113 -19.06 1.09 8.11
CA LEU A 113 -20.51 1.18 8.09
C LEU A 113 -21.18 0.23 9.11
N LEU A 114 -20.55 -0.91 9.40
CA LEU A 114 -21.03 -1.92 10.35
C LEU A 114 -20.51 -1.69 11.78
N ALA A 115 -19.69 -0.65 11.97
CA ALA A 115 -19.05 -0.35 13.24
C ALA A 115 -20.07 -0.01 14.34
N ALA A 116 -19.88 -0.55 15.54
CA ALA A 116 -20.68 -0.17 16.69
C ALA A 116 -20.46 1.32 17.06
N PRO A 117 -21.44 2.01 17.66
CA PRO A 117 -21.23 3.36 18.17
C PRO A 117 -20.03 3.43 19.13
N GLY A 118 -19.11 4.37 18.88
CA GLY A 118 -17.85 4.49 19.64
C GLY A 118 -16.67 3.70 19.07
N SER A 119 -16.81 3.05 17.91
CA SER A 119 -15.68 2.45 17.20
C SER A 119 -14.79 3.51 16.57
N GLU A 120 -13.48 3.35 16.67
CA GLU A 120 -12.51 4.23 16.03
C GLU A 120 -12.49 4.02 14.51
N PRO A 121 -12.89 5.03 13.68
CA PRO A 121 -12.99 4.88 12.23
C PRO A 121 -11.67 4.49 11.56
N LEU A 122 -10.55 4.84 12.19
CA LEU A 122 -9.21 4.63 11.65
C LEU A 122 -8.72 3.18 11.83
N VAL A 123 -9.33 2.36 12.70
CA VAL A 123 -9.05 0.91 12.79
C VAL A 123 -9.35 0.20 11.47
N PHE A 124 -10.38 0.64 10.74
CA PHE A 124 -10.76 0.04 9.47
C PHE A 124 -9.71 0.24 8.36
N LEU A 125 -8.85 1.25 8.51
CA LEU A 125 -7.70 1.46 7.62
C LEU A 125 -6.71 0.29 7.69
N VAL A 126 -6.53 -0.30 8.87
CA VAL A 126 -5.68 -1.49 9.03
C VAL A 126 -6.20 -2.66 8.18
N VAL A 127 -7.52 -2.84 8.12
CA VAL A 127 -8.15 -3.89 7.31
C VAL A 127 -7.86 -3.68 5.82
N ALA A 128 -7.99 -2.44 5.32
CA ALA A 128 -7.63 -2.12 3.93
C ALA A 128 -6.15 -2.47 3.65
N TYR A 129 -5.24 -2.07 4.53
CA TYR A 129 -3.81 -2.31 4.35
C TYR A 129 -3.41 -3.78 4.43
N LEU A 130 -4.06 -4.56 5.30
CA LEU A 130 -3.85 -6.01 5.36
C LEU A 130 -4.22 -6.71 4.04
N ALA A 131 -5.16 -6.15 3.27
CA ALA A 131 -5.49 -6.63 1.93
C ALA A 131 -4.58 -6.04 0.83
N GLU A 132 -4.28 -4.73 0.88
CA GLU A 132 -3.50 -4.05 -0.16
C GLU A 132 -2.00 -4.35 -0.14
N VAL A 133 -1.40 -4.52 1.04
CA VAL A 133 0.05 -4.77 1.17
C VAL A 133 0.46 -6.06 0.45
N PRO A 134 -0.21 -7.21 0.64
CA PRO A 134 0.09 -8.43 -0.12
C PRO A 134 -0.05 -8.23 -1.63
N VAL A 135 -1.08 -7.49 -2.08
CA VAL A 135 -1.35 -7.22 -3.50
C VAL A 135 -0.23 -6.38 -4.12
N THR A 136 0.15 -5.28 -3.46
CA THR A 136 1.23 -4.39 -3.92
C THR A 136 2.58 -5.08 -3.92
N VAL A 137 2.91 -5.83 -2.86
CA VAL A 137 4.14 -6.63 -2.80
C VAL A 137 4.17 -7.69 -3.90
N HIS A 138 3.07 -8.42 -4.10
CA HIS A 138 3.00 -9.42 -5.17
C HIS A 138 3.17 -8.80 -6.56
N TYR A 139 2.52 -7.65 -6.81
CA TYR A 139 2.65 -6.90 -8.06
C TYR A 139 4.09 -6.47 -8.31
N LEU A 140 4.76 -5.87 -7.32
CA LEU A 140 6.15 -5.41 -7.41
C LEU A 140 7.12 -6.59 -7.61
N LEU A 141 6.91 -7.70 -6.93
CA LEU A 141 7.72 -8.91 -7.12
C LEU A 141 7.53 -9.49 -8.53
N ALA A 142 6.29 -9.53 -9.04
CA ALA A 142 6.03 -9.97 -10.41
C ALA A 142 6.69 -9.06 -11.43
N ARG A 143 6.58 -7.74 -11.24
CA ARG A 143 7.21 -6.70 -12.05
C ARG A 143 8.73 -6.84 -12.06
N HIS A 144 9.36 -6.95 -10.89
CA HIS A 144 10.80 -7.13 -10.76
C HIS A 144 11.30 -8.40 -11.45
N ARG A 145 10.63 -9.54 -11.26
CA ARG A 145 11.02 -10.83 -11.88
C ARG A 145 10.91 -10.82 -13.40
N ARG A 146 9.97 -10.05 -13.96
CA ARG A 146 9.67 -10.06 -15.41
C ARG A 146 10.40 -8.93 -16.16
N LEU A 147 10.59 -7.78 -15.53
CA LEU A 147 11.11 -6.57 -16.18
C LEU A 147 12.49 -6.14 -15.65
N GLY A 148 13.00 -6.78 -14.59
CA GLY A 148 14.33 -6.50 -14.03
C GLY A 148 14.44 -5.19 -13.25
N VAL A 149 13.35 -4.43 -13.13
CA VAL A 149 13.26 -3.18 -12.38
C VAL A 149 12.11 -3.30 -11.37
N PRO A 150 12.29 -2.93 -10.08
CA PRO A 150 11.18 -2.77 -9.17
C PRO A 150 10.19 -1.74 -9.72
#